data_AF-A0A5J4P5L9-F1
#
_entry.id   AF-A0A5J4P5L9-F1
#
_cell.length_a   1.000
_cell.length_b   1.000
_cell.length_c   1.000
_cell.angle_alpha   90.00
_cell.angle_beta   90.00
_cell.angle_gamma   90.00
#
_symmetry.space_group_name_H-M   'P 1'
#
loop_
_entity.id
_entity.type
_entity.pdbx_description
1 polymer ?
#
loop_
_entity_poly.entity_id
_entity_poly.type
_entity_poly.pdbx_seq_one_letter_code
_entity_poly.pdbx_strand_id
1 'polypeptide(L)'
;MFSIDSDRFVISLPGIAKQPTERIHSYRKLMTRIGGTKLHYLMNKAGYRISRKTLFSILRTNSLLVRKRKKYAVTTDSRHWMKKYPNLIRGFDFDRPNLLWV
;
A
#
# COMPACT_ATOMS: atom_id res chain seq x y z
N MET A 1 -17.68 28.03 -6.92
CA MET A 1 -16.27 27.66 -7.17
C MET A 1 -16.27 26.32 -7.87
N PHE A 2 -16.03 26.35 -9.18
CA PHE A 2 -16.30 25.30 -10.15
C PHE A 2 -15.33 24.11 -9.99
N SER A 3 -15.83 22.89 -9.81
CA SER A 3 -15.04 21.67 -10.00
C SER A 3 -15.64 20.92 -11.19
N ILE A 4 -14.95 21.06 -12.32
CA ILE A 4 -15.40 20.74 -13.67
C ILE A 4 -15.31 19.21 -13.89
N ASP A 5 -16.47 18.61 -14.13
CA ASP A 5 -16.76 17.51 -15.05
C ASP A 5 -15.65 16.48 -15.33
N SER A 6 -15.70 15.36 -14.60
CA SER A 6 -15.13 14.09 -15.04
C SER A 6 -16.22 13.10 -15.48
N ASP A 7 -17.34 13.62 -15.99
CA ASP A 7 -18.57 12.86 -16.28
C ASP A 7 -18.83 12.71 -17.79
N ARG A 8 -17.75 12.52 -18.56
CA ARG A 8 -17.84 12.38 -20.01
C ARG A 8 -17.07 11.16 -20.51
N PHE A 9 -17.55 9.96 -20.15
CA PHE A 9 -17.44 8.78 -20.99
C PHE A 9 -18.63 7.86 -20.72
N VAL A 10 -19.78 8.31 -21.22
CA VAL A 10 -20.92 7.45 -21.53
C VAL A 10 -20.49 6.54 -22.68
N ILE A 11 -20.35 5.24 -22.39
CA ILE A 11 -20.75 4.23 -23.37
C ILE A 11 -22.04 3.65 -22.80
N SER A 12 -23.14 4.13 -23.36
CA SER A 12 -24.48 3.58 -23.16
C SER A 12 -24.54 2.19 -23.80
N LEU A 13 -24.87 1.17 -23.00
CA LEU A 13 -25.88 0.18 -23.38
C LEU A 13 -26.75 -0.11 -22.13
N PRO A 14 -28.06 0.17 -22.17
CA PRO A 14 -28.98 -0.03 -21.06
C PRO A 14 -29.47 -1.48 -21.07
N GLY A 15 -29.07 -2.25 -20.05
CA GLY A 15 -29.58 -3.60 -19.86
C GLY A 15 -28.51 -4.54 -19.30
N ILE A 16 -28.57 -4.81 -18.00
CA ILE A 16 -27.81 -5.87 -17.32
C ILE A 16 -26.29 -5.61 -17.23
N ALA A 17 -25.86 -4.37 -17.00
CA ALA A 17 -24.48 -4.11 -16.61
C ALA A 17 -24.31 -4.40 -15.12
N LYS A 18 -23.90 -5.63 -14.76
CA LYS A 18 -23.35 -5.88 -13.42
C LYS A 18 -22.26 -4.84 -13.16
N GLN A 19 -22.50 -4.01 -12.15
CA GLN A 19 -21.65 -2.88 -11.82
C GLN A 19 -20.19 -3.35 -11.71
N PRO A 20 -19.19 -2.64 -12.27
CA PRO A 20 -17.78 -3.02 -12.18
C PRO A 20 -17.33 -3.32 -10.74
N THR A 21 -17.97 -2.66 -9.76
CA THR A 21 -17.82 -2.89 -8.32
C THR A 21 -18.21 -4.31 -7.89
N GLU A 22 -19.34 -4.85 -8.34
CA GLU A 22 -19.80 -6.20 -8.01
C GLU A 22 -18.79 -7.26 -8.47
N ARG A 23 -18.22 -7.06 -9.67
CA ARG A 23 -17.16 -7.92 -10.20
C ARG A 23 -15.88 -7.82 -9.36
N ILE A 24 -15.49 -6.62 -8.93
CA ILE A 24 -14.35 -6.42 -8.04
C ILE A 24 -14.58 -7.14 -6.69
N HIS A 25 -15.78 -7.09 -6.13
CA HIS A 25 -16.13 -7.81 -4.90
C HIS A 25 -16.02 -9.33 -5.08
N SER A 26 -16.47 -9.87 -6.22
CA SER A 26 -16.34 -11.31 -6.51
C SER A 26 -14.87 -11.76 -6.55
N TYR A 27 -13.97 -10.99 -7.19
CA TYR A 27 -12.55 -11.29 -7.22
C TYR A 27 -11.90 -11.19 -5.83
N ARG A 28 -12.36 -10.27 -4.99
CA ARG A 28 -11.87 -10.13 -3.60
C ARG A 28 -12.36 -11.23 -2.68
N LYS A 29 -13.56 -11.78 -2.92
CA LYS A 29 -14.07 -12.94 -2.18
C LYS A 29 -13.23 -14.18 -2.47
N LEU A 30 -12.82 -14.37 -3.73
CA LEU A 30 -11.92 -15.46 -4.13
C LEU A 30 -10.48 -15.22 -3.65
N MET A 31 -9.99 -13.98 -3.75
CA MET A 31 -8.62 -13.60 -3.40
C MET A 31 -8.60 -12.31 -2.55
N THR A 32 -8.55 -12.46 -1.24
CA THR A 32 -8.75 -11.36 -0.27
C THR A 32 -7.72 -10.23 -0.35
N ARG A 33 -6.49 -10.50 -0.79
CA ARG A 33 -5.40 -9.49 -0.89
C ARG A 33 -4.90 -9.28 -2.32
N ILE A 34 -5.81 -9.27 -3.28
CA ILE A 34 -5.43 -9.03 -4.68
C ILE A 34 -4.88 -7.62 -4.89
N GLY A 35 -3.72 -7.52 -5.54
CA GLY A 35 -3.11 -6.24 -5.89
C GLY A 35 -3.84 -5.54 -7.05
N GLY A 36 -3.81 -4.20 -7.07
CA GLY A 36 -4.51 -3.39 -8.07
C GLY A 36 -4.12 -3.69 -9.52
N THR A 37 -2.84 -3.96 -9.78
CA THR A 37 -2.36 -4.34 -11.13
C THR A 37 -2.93 -5.69 -11.58
N LYS A 38 -3.01 -6.68 -10.67
CA LYS A 38 -3.59 -8.00 -10.99
C LYS A 38 -5.10 -7.90 -11.21
N LEU A 39 -5.78 -7.08 -10.41
CA LEU A 39 -7.19 -6.78 -10.58
C LEU A 39 -7.46 -6.13 -11.95
N HIS A 40 -6.63 -5.18 -12.37
CA HIS A 40 -6.71 -4.54 -13.70
C HIS A 40 -6.61 -5.54 -14.84
N TYR A 41 -5.63 -6.44 -14.77
CA TYR A 41 -5.46 -7.51 -15.76
C TYR A 41 -6.70 -8.43 -15.83
N LEU A 42 -7.24 -8.85 -14.68
CA LEU A 42 -8.42 -9.72 -14.64
C LEU A 42 -9.67 -9.04 -15.18
N MET A 43 -9.85 -7.75 -14.92
CA MET A 43 -10.97 -6.97 -15.46
C MET A 43 -10.88 -6.80 -16.98
N ASN A 44 -9.68 -6.59 -17.51
CA ASN A 44 -9.46 -6.54 -18.96
C ASN A 44 -9.67 -7.91 -19.62
N LYS A 45 -9.20 -8.99 -18.99
CA LYS A 45 -9.47 -10.37 -19.45
C LYS A 45 -10.96 -10.69 -19.43
N ALA A 46 -11.72 -10.12 -18.49
CA ALA A 46 -13.16 -10.27 -18.40
C ALA A 46 -13.96 -9.38 -19.37
N GLY A 47 -13.30 -8.58 -20.23
CA GLY A 47 -13.95 -7.80 -21.29
C GLY A 47 -14.30 -6.34 -20.94
N TYR A 48 -13.99 -5.87 -19.73
CA TYR A 48 -14.39 -4.52 -19.30
C TYR A 48 -13.54 -3.36 -19.88
N ARG A 49 -12.46 -3.66 -20.64
CA ARG A 49 -11.53 -2.71 -21.29
C ARG A 49 -11.33 -1.39 -20.52
N ILE A 50 -10.93 -1.46 -19.25
CA ILE A 50 -10.78 -0.29 -18.37
C ILE A 50 -9.31 0.16 -18.38
N SER A 51 -9.06 1.47 -18.47
CA SER A 51 -7.72 2.00 -18.28
C SER A 51 -7.26 1.85 -16.81
N ARG A 52 -5.94 1.78 -16.58
CA ARG A 52 -5.40 1.71 -15.21
C ARG A 52 -5.89 2.91 -14.37
N LYS A 53 -5.87 4.12 -14.94
CA LYS A 53 -6.28 5.36 -14.27
C LYS A 53 -7.77 5.31 -13.87
N THR A 54 -8.63 4.89 -14.80
CA THR A 54 -10.08 4.79 -14.58
C THR A 54 -10.39 3.77 -13.49
N LEU A 55 -9.71 2.61 -13.49
CA LEU A 55 -9.88 1.60 -12.45
C LEU A 55 -9.51 2.16 -11.06
N PHE A 56 -8.39 2.86 -10.94
CA PHE A 56 -7.99 3.44 -9.67
C PHE A 56 -8.91 4.58 -9.22
N SER A 57 -9.49 5.33 -10.15
CA SER A 57 -10.53 6.33 -9.84
C SER A 57 -11.76 5.66 -9.24
N ILE A 58 -12.30 4.62 -9.90
CA ILE A 58 -13.45 3.85 -9.41
C ILE A 58 -13.17 3.24 -8.04
N LEU A 59 -12.00 2.63 -7.84
CA LEU A 59 -11.59 2.06 -6.56
C LEU A 59 -11.45 3.11 -5.46
N ARG A 60 -11.05 4.34 -5.81
CA ARG A 60 -10.88 5.45 -4.87
C ARG A 60 -12.24 6.01 -4.44
N THR A 61 -13.15 6.26 -5.37
CA THR A 61 -14.51 6.73 -5.08
C THR A 61 -15.28 5.75 -4.19
N ASN A 62 -15.11 4.44 -4.44
CA ASN A 62 -15.78 3.40 -3.66
C ASN A 62 -15.03 3.00 -2.37
N SER A 63 -13.96 3.72 -1.97
CA SER A 63 -13.14 3.39 -0.79
C SER A 63 -12.58 1.95 -0.76
N LEU A 64 -12.37 1.34 -1.92
CA LEU A 64 -11.90 -0.04 -2.08
C LEU A 64 -10.36 -0.15 -2.10
N LEU A 65 -9.62 0.94 -2.02
CA LEU A 65 -8.16 0.91 -2.02
C LEU A 65 -7.62 0.23 -0.75
N VAL A 66 -6.79 -0.80 -0.93
CA VAL A 66 -6.10 -1.47 0.17
C VAL A 66 -5.09 -0.48 0.78
N ARG A 67 -5.40 0.03 1.98
CA ARG A 67 -4.50 0.91 2.73
C ARG A 67 -3.30 0.11 3.22
N LYS A 68 -2.10 0.46 2.74
CA LYS A 68 -0.85 -0.02 3.33
C LYS A 68 -0.68 0.66 4.69
N ARG A 69 -0.96 -0.05 5.79
CA ARG A 69 -0.59 0.42 7.13
C ARG A 69 0.93 0.24 7.26
N LYS A 70 1.68 1.35 7.35
CA LYS A 70 3.10 1.29 7.74
C LYS A 70 3.14 0.82 9.19
N LYS A 71 3.56 -0.42 9.43
CA LYS A 71 3.99 -0.86 10.76
C LYS A 71 5.49 -0.64 10.80
N TYR A 72 5.96 0.24 11.67
CA TYR A 72 7.38 0.31 11.98
C TYR A 72 7.73 -0.93 12.79
N ALA A 73 8.62 -1.77 12.26
CA ALA A 73 9.24 -2.81 13.05
C ALA A 73 10.18 -2.09 14.03
N VAL A 74 9.87 -2.15 15.32
CA VAL A 74 10.81 -1.71 16.36
C VAL A 74 11.89 -2.78 16.43
N THR A 75 13.02 -2.54 15.78
CA THR A 75 14.15 -3.48 15.73
C THR A 75 14.99 -3.45 17.01
N THR A 76 14.79 -2.44 17.84
CA THR A 76 15.60 -2.18 19.04
C THR A 76 14.68 -1.79 20.18
N ASP A 77 14.63 -2.61 21.23
CA ASP A 77 13.93 -2.27 22.47
C ASP A 77 14.77 -1.28 23.28
N SER A 78 14.69 0.01 22.92
CA SER A 78 15.37 1.08 23.64
C SER A 78 14.84 1.30 25.07
N ARG A 79 13.72 0.65 25.42
CA ARG A 79 13.03 0.69 26.72
C ARG A 79 13.15 -0.64 27.47
N HIS A 80 14.19 -1.43 27.20
CA HIS A 80 14.45 -2.65 27.94
C HIS A 80 14.75 -2.36 29.42
N TRP A 81 14.30 -3.24 30.31
CA TRP A 81 14.53 -3.15 31.77
C TRP A 81 15.95 -3.55 32.19
N MET A 82 16.69 -4.23 31.31
CA MET A 82 18.04 -4.69 31.59
C MET A 82 18.99 -3.50 31.81
N LYS A 83 19.96 -3.67 32.71
CA LYS A 83 20.97 -2.66 32.98
C LYS A 83 21.84 -2.46 31.74
N LYS A 84 21.90 -1.23 31.23
CA LYS A 84 22.80 -0.87 30.13
C LYS A 84 24.24 -1.02 30.61
N TYR A 85 25.06 -1.74 29.85
CA TYR A 85 26.47 -1.87 30.17
C TYR A 85 27.14 -0.49 30.03
N PRO A 86 27.91 -0.02 31.03
CA PRO A 86 28.58 1.26 30.94
C PRO A 86 29.60 1.23 29.79
N ASN A 87 29.80 2.38 29.13
CA ASN A 87 30.81 2.49 28.10
C ASN A 87 32.20 2.34 28.76
N LEU A 88 32.86 1.20 28.51
CA LEU A 88 34.18 0.87 29.05
C LEU A 88 35.31 1.78 28.55
N ILE A 89 35.05 2.52 27.48
CA ILE A 89 36.02 3.41 26.81
C ILE A 89 36.00 4.82 27.44
N ARG A 90 35.01 5.14 28.28
CA ARG A 90 34.85 6.48 28.83
C ARG A 90 35.98 6.80 29.82
N GLY A 91 36.81 7.80 29.49
CA GLY A 91 37.93 8.26 30.32
C GLY A 91 39.32 7.85 29.81
N PHE A 92 39.39 7.16 28.66
CA PHE A 92 40.65 6.90 27.98
C PHE A 92 40.85 7.89 26.85
N ASP A 93 41.94 8.64 26.89
CA ASP A 93 42.43 9.43 25.76
C ASP A 93 43.42 8.57 24.97
N PHE A 94 43.10 8.31 23.70
CA PHE A 94 43.96 7.53 22.82
C PHE A 94 44.80 8.47 21.95
N ASP A 95 46.12 8.34 22.07
CA ASP A 95 47.08 9.11 21.28
C ASP A 95 47.32 8.50 19.87
N ARG A 96 46.92 7.22 19.66
CA ARG A 96 47.17 6.48 18.41
C ARG A 96 46.02 5.54 18.04
N PRO A 97 45.81 5.25 16.73
CA PRO A 97 44.83 4.26 16.30
C PRO A 97 45.21 2.83 16.74
N ASN A 98 44.22 1.95 16.89
CA ASN A 98 44.34 0.52 17.25
C ASN A 98 44.76 0.20 18.71
N LEU A 99 44.63 1.14 19.64
CA LEU A 99 45.01 0.92 21.05
C LEU A 99 43.96 0.15 21.88
N LEU A 100 42.71 0.06 21.43
CA LEU A 100 41.66 -0.62 22.17
C LEU A 100 40.78 -1.46 21.25
N TRP A 101 40.53 -2.68 21.70
CA TRP A 101 39.55 -3.60 21.13
C TRP A 101 38.51 -3.87 22.22
N VAL A 102 37.23 -3.62 21.92
CA VAL A 102 36.08 -3.84 22.82
C VAL A 102 35.12 -4.82 22.18
#